data_AF-A0A3M2BAJ4-F1
#
_entry.id   AF-A0A3M2BAJ4-F1
#
_cell.length_a   1.000
_cell.length_b   1.000
_cell.length_c   1.000
_cell.angle_alpha   90.00
_cell.angle_beta   90.00
_cell.angle_gamma   90.00
#
_symmetry.space_group_name_H-M   'P 1'
#
loop_
_entity.id
_entity.type
_entity.pdbx_description
1 polymer ?
#
loop_
_entity_poly.entity_id
_entity_poly.type
_entity_poly.pdbx_seq_one_letter_code
_entity_poly.pdbx_strand_id
1 'polypeptide(L)'
;MDTMRDSARYAWWLLIFLFTLLIAGNTFLFWTLFKDPTSQSLPADNWNRGIDFQIRYVLALERFGVGKALTDQAITETLKVLDKAFAPYEAALYRATLEAVFGFGDPQKTLSTLPDLPSENLTPPQRRWYASHWQAIFSKPVTPEQVPAILESLQGTPSPLASQLLELVLYQRAGDQARANALRESLRSKAGGAVLVLGAIIGTVCFAGLAGFVLIAVYLMGSPKLPRRPAPDESPFVYDPLLWALVIFLLVLLNAPAVAHALNDLFHADASNVVYLLALLLTLMYLASLRSQPGALGQIRWFTGSWWKQLGAALWGYAVYVPFLGMLLLITLLVAPALPSEQTNPISERVGESQTTLQWLWTFVQAAVLAPIVEEFVFRGVLFQVLWQRTGRVWLSAFVSGYLFAVIHPQFLGGIFPITVLGTILALVYAHTRSLLPCMLIHAFNNGLITLLLWSVGG
;
A
#
# COMPACT_ATOMS: atom_id res chain seq x y z
N MET A 1 19.62 -26.04 -37.46
CA MET A 1 19.45 -26.44 -36.04
C MET A 1 20.84 -26.43 -35.40
N ASP A 2 20.87 -26.12 -34.09
CA ASP A 2 21.97 -26.39 -33.16
C ASP A 2 23.19 -25.47 -33.11
N THR A 3 22.93 -24.17 -32.91
CA THR A 3 23.44 -23.58 -31.67
C THR A 3 22.27 -22.94 -30.96
N MET A 4 21.69 -23.63 -29.99
CA MET A 4 21.38 -22.85 -28.80
C MET A 4 22.71 -22.25 -28.41
N ARG A 5 22.80 -20.92 -28.36
CA ARG A 5 23.93 -20.33 -27.67
C ARG A 5 23.72 -20.78 -26.22
N ASP A 6 24.45 -21.80 -25.78
CA ASP A 6 24.19 -22.49 -24.50
C ASP A 6 24.09 -21.50 -23.34
N SER A 7 24.78 -20.36 -23.45
CA SER A 7 24.64 -19.15 -22.62
C SER A 7 23.20 -18.73 -22.33
N ALA A 8 22.29 -18.78 -23.30
CA ALA A 8 20.89 -18.33 -23.17
C ALA A 8 20.12 -19.16 -22.15
N ARG A 9 20.39 -20.47 -22.17
CA ARG A 9 19.75 -21.45 -21.28
C ARG A 9 20.22 -21.23 -19.86
N TYR A 10 21.52 -21.01 -19.67
CA TYR A 10 22.08 -20.69 -18.36
C TYR A 10 21.53 -19.37 -17.82
N ALA A 11 21.55 -18.31 -18.62
CA ALA A 11 20.96 -17.02 -18.22
C ALA A 11 19.49 -17.17 -17.83
N TRP A 12 18.71 -17.89 -18.62
CA TRP A 12 17.29 -18.11 -18.34
C TRP A 12 17.02 -18.88 -17.05
N TRP A 13 17.73 -19.99 -16.81
CA TRP A 13 17.58 -20.74 -15.57
C TRP A 13 18.05 -19.93 -14.36
N LEU A 14 19.13 -19.15 -14.53
CA LEU A 14 19.59 -18.24 -13.50
C LEU A 14 18.57 -17.14 -13.20
N LEU A 15 17.92 -16.56 -14.21
CA LEU A 15 16.81 -15.61 -14.01
C LEU A 15 15.66 -16.23 -13.22
N ILE A 16 15.24 -17.44 -13.57
CA ILE A 16 14.20 -18.16 -12.81
C ILE A 16 14.62 -18.31 -11.35
N PHE A 17 15.86 -18.74 -11.12
CA PHE A 17 16.41 -18.90 -9.77
C PHE A 17 16.43 -17.57 -8.99
N LEU A 18 16.96 -16.50 -9.59
CA LEU A 18 17.05 -15.18 -8.97
C LEU A 18 15.67 -14.60 -8.63
N PHE A 19 14.71 -14.67 -9.56
CA PHE A 19 13.34 -14.24 -9.29
C PHE A 19 12.67 -15.12 -8.23
N THR A 20 12.94 -16.44 -8.22
CA THR A 20 12.41 -17.34 -7.18
C THR A 20 12.94 -16.95 -5.80
N LEU A 21 14.24 -16.68 -5.67
CA LEU A 21 14.84 -16.18 -4.43
C LEU A 21 14.22 -14.87 -3.99
N LEU A 22 14.02 -13.93 -4.91
CA LEU A 22 13.44 -12.63 -4.62
C LEU A 22 11.97 -12.74 -4.17
N ILE A 23 11.16 -13.54 -4.86
CA ILE A 23 9.78 -13.82 -4.47
C ILE A 23 9.72 -14.49 -3.10
N ALA A 24 10.57 -15.51 -2.86
CA ALA A 24 10.65 -16.21 -1.59
C ALA A 24 11.10 -15.26 -0.46
N GLY A 25 12.09 -14.42 -0.71
CA GLY A 25 12.59 -13.40 0.22
C GLY A 25 11.51 -12.37 0.57
N ASN A 26 10.84 -11.80 -0.43
CA ASN A 26 9.73 -10.86 -0.21
C ASN A 26 8.57 -11.52 0.54
N THR A 27 8.25 -12.78 0.23
CA THR A 27 7.19 -13.54 0.91
C THR A 27 7.58 -13.84 2.36
N PHE A 28 8.82 -14.24 2.60
CA PHE A 28 9.34 -14.48 3.94
C PHE A 28 9.33 -13.20 4.77
N LEU A 29 9.88 -12.10 4.24
CA LEU A 29 9.87 -10.79 4.88
C LEU A 29 8.45 -10.30 5.18
N PHE A 30 7.52 -10.50 4.23
CA PHE A 30 6.11 -10.20 4.45
C PHE A 30 5.56 -10.98 5.66
N TRP A 31 5.79 -12.30 5.72
CA TRP A 31 5.31 -13.13 6.82
C TRP A 31 6.00 -12.86 8.14
N THR A 32 7.28 -12.48 8.16
CA THR A 32 7.97 -12.11 9.40
C THR A 32 7.40 -10.82 9.96
N LEU A 33 7.25 -9.78 9.13
CA LEU A 33 6.60 -8.52 9.52
C LEU A 33 5.13 -8.71 9.91
N PHE A 34 4.46 -9.71 9.34
CA PHE A 34 3.08 -10.02 9.68
C PHE A 34 2.94 -10.83 11.00
N LYS A 35 3.97 -11.57 11.41
CA LYS A 35 3.92 -12.49 12.57
C LYS A 35 4.68 -11.99 13.80
N ASP A 36 5.59 -11.03 13.66
CA ASP A 36 6.40 -10.54 14.78
C ASP A 36 5.54 -9.70 15.77
N PRO A 37 5.36 -10.16 17.03
CA PRO A 37 4.62 -9.42 18.05
C PRO A 37 5.38 -8.19 18.58
N THR A 38 6.70 -8.10 18.32
CA THR A 38 7.53 -6.96 18.74
C THR A 38 7.48 -5.80 17.75
N SER A 39 7.11 -6.05 16.48
CA SER A 39 6.58 -5.01 15.60
C SER A 39 5.12 -4.75 15.99
N GLN A 40 4.91 -3.98 17.06
CA GLN A 40 3.65 -3.28 17.31
C GLN A 40 3.40 -2.22 16.23
N SER A 41 3.33 -2.61 14.96
CA SER A 41 3.22 -1.70 13.83
C SER A 41 1.84 -1.65 13.21
N LEU A 42 0.85 -2.24 13.85
CA LEU A 42 -0.28 -1.40 14.19
C LEU A 42 0.17 -0.69 15.48
N PRO A 43 0.60 0.59 15.44
CA PRO A 43 0.76 1.33 16.69
C PRO A 43 -0.53 1.12 17.49
N ALA A 44 -0.47 1.00 18.82
CA ALA A 44 -1.67 0.81 19.65
C ALA A 44 -2.83 1.74 19.21
N ASP A 45 -2.50 2.94 18.69
CA ASP A 45 -3.37 3.87 17.98
C ASP A 45 -4.24 3.29 16.83
N ASN A 46 -3.75 2.36 16.01
CA ASN A 46 -4.51 1.81 14.88
C ASN A 46 -5.61 0.83 15.34
N TRP A 47 -5.35 0.03 16.37
CA TRP A 47 -6.40 -0.80 16.98
C TRP A 47 -7.46 0.06 17.66
N ASN A 48 -7.04 1.13 18.35
CA ASN A 48 -7.94 2.11 18.96
C ASN A 48 -8.83 2.78 17.89
N ARG A 49 -8.24 3.18 16.75
CA ARG A 49 -8.97 3.72 15.60
C ARG A 49 -9.90 2.69 14.95
N GLY A 50 -9.50 1.41 14.94
CA GLY A 50 -10.31 0.30 14.45
C GLY A 50 -11.58 0.10 15.28
N ILE A 51 -11.46 0.11 16.61
CA ILE A 51 -12.62 0.05 17.53
C ILE A 51 -13.51 1.28 17.34
N ASP A 52 -12.93 2.48 17.32
CA ASP A 52 -13.68 3.71 17.08
C ASP A 52 -14.43 3.70 15.74
N PHE A 53 -13.83 3.13 14.70
CA PHE A 53 -14.47 2.93 13.41
C PHE A 53 -15.67 1.98 13.51
N GLN A 54 -15.52 0.84 14.18
CA GLN A 54 -16.62 -0.12 14.38
C GLN A 54 -17.79 0.51 15.15
N ILE A 55 -17.50 1.30 16.18
CA ILE A 55 -18.55 2.00 16.94
C ILE A 55 -19.22 3.10 16.12
N ARG A 56 -18.45 3.86 15.31
CA ARG A 56 -19.05 4.80 14.34
C ARG A 56 -19.91 4.05 13.31
N TYR A 57 -19.48 2.87 12.85
CA TYR A 57 -20.29 2.06 11.95
C TYR A 57 -21.61 1.63 12.60
N VAL A 58 -21.60 1.17 13.86
CA VAL A 58 -22.81 0.89 14.64
C VAL A 58 -23.72 2.11 14.74
N LEU A 59 -23.19 3.29 15.08
CA LEU A 59 -23.95 4.54 15.14
C LEU A 59 -24.53 4.94 13.78
N ALA A 60 -23.82 4.67 12.69
CA ALA A 60 -24.31 4.90 11.33
C ALA A 60 -25.45 3.93 10.98
N LEU A 61 -25.36 2.65 11.38
CA LEU A 61 -26.46 1.68 11.22
C LEU A 61 -27.72 2.15 11.95
N GLU A 62 -27.58 2.63 13.20
CA GLU A 62 -28.69 3.23 13.94
C GLU A 62 -29.29 4.44 13.19
N ARG A 63 -28.44 5.31 12.61
CA ARG A 63 -28.88 6.48 11.83
C ARG A 63 -29.68 6.09 10.58
N PHE A 64 -29.25 5.05 9.88
CA PHE A 64 -29.93 4.56 8.67
C PHE A 64 -31.13 3.66 8.96
N GLY A 65 -31.43 3.39 10.24
CA GLY A 65 -32.54 2.51 10.62
C GLY A 65 -32.30 1.05 10.21
N VAL A 66 -31.05 0.62 10.09
CA VAL A 66 -30.72 -0.78 9.79
C VAL A 66 -31.08 -1.62 11.02
N GLY A 67 -31.80 -2.74 10.80
CA GLY A 67 -32.50 -3.46 11.85
C GLY A 67 -31.66 -3.83 13.08
N LYS A 68 -32.30 -3.82 14.26
CA LYS A 68 -31.65 -4.01 15.58
C LYS A 68 -30.72 -5.22 15.65
N ALA A 69 -31.09 -6.35 15.04
CA ALA A 69 -30.27 -7.55 15.03
C ALA A 69 -28.86 -7.35 14.45
N LEU A 70 -28.72 -6.53 13.40
CA LEU A 70 -27.42 -6.23 12.78
C LEU A 70 -26.58 -5.29 13.67
N THR A 71 -27.22 -4.31 14.29
CA THR A 71 -26.59 -3.41 15.26
C THR A 71 -26.06 -4.18 16.47
N ASP A 72 -26.88 -5.08 17.03
CA ASP A 72 -26.54 -5.93 18.16
C ASP A 72 -25.36 -6.88 17.83
N GLN A 73 -25.36 -7.44 16.61
CA GLN A 73 -24.28 -8.28 16.10
C GLN A 73 -22.96 -7.49 15.97
N ALA A 74 -22.99 -6.30 15.37
CA ALA A 74 -21.81 -5.48 15.16
C ALA A 74 -21.17 -5.03 16.50
N ILE A 75 -21.99 -4.71 17.51
CA ILE A 75 -21.50 -4.41 18.86
C ILE A 75 -20.86 -5.64 19.49
N THR A 76 -21.50 -6.80 19.38
CA THR A 76 -20.98 -8.06 19.95
C THR A 76 -19.60 -8.40 19.37
N GLU A 77 -19.40 -8.23 18.06
CA GLU A 77 -18.08 -8.42 17.44
C GLU A 77 -17.06 -7.40 17.93
N THR A 78 -17.45 -6.14 18.10
CA THR A 78 -16.56 -5.09 18.63
C THR A 78 -16.09 -5.42 20.06
N LEU A 79 -16.99 -5.94 20.90
CA LEU A 79 -16.68 -6.35 22.27
C LEU A 79 -15.68 -7.52 22.37
N LYS A 80 -15.57 -8.37 21.34
CA LYS A 80 -14.62 -9.51 21.33
C LYS A 80 -13.19 -9.09 21.03
N VAL A 81 -13.00 -7.97 20.33
CA VAL A 81 -11.68 -7.50 19.90
C VAL A 81 -11.13 -6.36 20.76
N LEU A 82 -11.94 -5.84 21.69
CA LEU A 82 -11.55 -4.78 22.63
C LEU A 82 -10.30 -5.11 23.45
N ASP A 83 -10.20 -6.34 23.97
CA ASP A 83 -9.06 -6.79 24.78
C ASP A 83 -7.77 -6.99 23.96
N LYS A 84 -7.86 -6.94 22.62
CA LYS A 84 -6.71 -6.92 21.71
C LYS A 84 -6.27 -5.50 21.36
N ALA A 85 -7.18 -4.54 21.49
CA ALA A 85 -6.96 -3.16 21.07
C ALA A 85 -6.39 -2.28 22.18
N PHE A 86 -6.76 -2.55 23.43
CA PHE A 86 -6.37 -1.76 24.59
C PHE A 86 -5.80 -2.64 25.68
N ALA A 87 -4.95 -2.08 26.54
CA ALA A 87 -4.59 -2.71 27.80
C ALA A 87 -5.83 -3.04 28.65
N PRO A 88 -5.78 -4.06 29.53
CA PRO A 88 -6.97 -4.57 30.20
C PRO A 88 -7.78 -3.52 30.97
N TYR A 89 -7.13 -2.54 31.59
CA TYR A 89 -7.80 -1.44 32.29
C TYR A 89 -8.60 -0.55 31.32
N GLU A 90 -7.97 -0.07 30.25
CA GLU A 90 -8.58 0.76 29.21
C GLU A 90 -9.68 0.02 28.44
N ALA A 91 -9.47 -1.28 28.14
CA ALA A 91 -10.47 -2.15 27.53
C ALA A 91 -11.72 -2.27 28.40
N ALA A 92 -11.56 -2.43 29.72
CA ALA A 92 -12.66 -2.51 30.67
C ALA A 92 -13.44 -1.18 30.76
N LEU A 93 -12.75 -0.03 30.73
CA LEU A 93 -13.40 1.29 30.69
C LEU A 93 -14.25 1.48 29.42
N TYR A 94 -13.70 1.13 28.26
CA TYR A 94 -14.43 1.25 27.01
C TYR A 94 -15.61 0.26 26.99
N ARG A 95 -15.40 -0.99 27.42
CA ARG A 95 -16.45 -2.01 27.55
C ARG A 95 -17.60 -1.50 28.40
N ALA A 96 -17.35 -1.04 29.64
CA ALA A 96 -18.39 -0.52 30.53
C ALA A 96 -19.15 0.67 29.91
N THR A 97 -18.45 1.52 29.16
CA THR A 97 -19.08 2.65 28.45
C THR A 97 -20.01 2.15 27.35
N LEU A 98 -19.57 1.20 26.52
CA LEU A 98 -20.40 0.62 25.45
C LEU A 98 -21.59 -0.17 26.00
N GLU A 99 -21.37 -0.93 27.07
CA GLU A 99 -22.40 -1.66 27.81
C GLU A 99 -23.52 -0.69 28.26
N ALA A 100 -23.14 0.47 28.80
CA ALA A 100 -24.07 1.50 29.24
C ALA A 100 -24.80 2.21 28.08
N VAL A 101 -24.11 2.52 26.98
CA VAL A 101 -24.70 3.24 25.82
C VAL A 101 -25.69 2.37 25.06
N PHE A 102 -25.36 1.09 24.88
CA PHE A 102 -26.07 0.19 23.99
C PHE A 102 -26.93 -0.85 24.73
N GLY A 103 -26.81 -0.94 26.06
CA GLY A 103 -27.65 -1.81 26.88
C GLY A 103 -27.27 -3.29 26.79
N PHE A 104 -25.99 -3.58 26.60
CA PHE A 104 -25.45 -4.95 26.66
C PHE A 104 -24.67 -5.11 27.96
N GLY A 105 -24.74 -6.27 28.62
CA GLY A 105 -23.91 -6.54 29.80
C GLY A 105 -24.26 -5.72 31.06
N ASP A 106 -23.29 -5.60 31.96
CA ASP A 106 -23.43 -4.91 33.25
C ASP A 106 -22.19 -4.03 33.50
N PRO A 107 -22.28 -2.71 33.25
CA PRO A 107 -21.17 -1.77 33.46
C PRO A 107 -20.62 -1.80 34.88
N GLN A 108 -21.47 -1.99 35.90
CA GLN A 108 -21.00 -1.98 37.30
C GLN A 108 -20.14 -3.20 37.58
N LYS A 109 -20.53 -4.37 37.06
CA LYS A 109 -19.74 -5.59 37.15
C LYS A 109 -18.39 -5.42 36.45
N THR A 110 -18.38 -4.85 35.25
CA THR A 110 -17.13 -4.58 34.50
C THR A 110 -16.20 -3.62 35.24
N LEU A 111 -16.75 -2.55 35.83
CA LEU A 111 -15.94 -1.55 36.56
C LEU A 111 -15.42 -2.07 37.91
N SER A 112 -16.05 -3.09 38.50
CA SER A 112 -15.61 -3.69 39.76
C SER A 112 -14.22 -4.32 39.67
N THR A 113 -13.78 -4.73 38.48
CA THR A 113 -12.47 -5.38 38.26
C THR A 113 -11.32 -4.39 38.04
N LEU A 114 -11.60 -3.10 37.80
CA LEU A 114 -10.59 -2.10 37.45
C LEU A 114 -9.39 -1.98 38.39
N PRO A 115 -9.53 -2.02 39.74
CA PRO A 115 -8.39 -1.80 40.64
C PRO A 115 -7.22 -2.77 40.42
N ASP A 116 -7.52 -3.96 39.92
CA ASP A 116 -6.57 -5.06 39.76
C ASP A 116 -6.04 -5.18 38.32
N LEU A 117 -6.69 -4.54 37.33
CA LEU A 117 -6.33 -4.65 35.91
C LEU A 117 -5.15 -3.76 35.52
N PRO A 118 -4.12 -4.28 34.83
CA PRO A 118 -2.98 -3.48 34.38
C PRO A 118 -3.42 -2.42 33.35
N SER A 119 -2.77 -1.25 33.42
CA SER A 119 -2.96 -0.11 32.52
C SER A 119 -1.63 0.25 31.88
N GLU A 120 -1.67 0.71 30.63
CA GLU A 120 -0.51 1.26 29.93
C GLU A 120 -0.19 2.69 30.39
N ASN A 121 -1.20 3.45 30.80
CA ASN A 121 -1.09 4.89 31.02
C ASN A 121 -1.03 5.29 32.51
N LEU A 122 -1.40 4.39 33.42
CA LEU A 122 -1.59 4.70 34.84
C LEU A 122 -0.71 3.86 35.76
N THR A 123 -0.08 4.53 36.73
CA THR A 123 0.62 3.84 37.83
C THR A 123 -0.37 3.10 38.75
N PRO A 124 0.06 2.09 39.53
CA PRO A 124 -0.84 1.35 40.43
C PRO A 124 -1.65 2.23 41.42
N PRO A 125 -1.09 3.29 42.04
CA PRO A 125 -1.86 4.20 42.87
C PRO A 125 -2.90 5.00 42.07
N GLN A 126 -2.54 5.48 40.88
CA GLN A 126 -3.46 6.20 39.98
C GLN A 126 -4.62 5.30 39.53
N ARG A 127 -4.34 4.05 39.12
CA ARG A 127 -5.38 3.07 38.74
C ARG A 127 -6.44 2.91 39.83
N ARG A 128 -6.03 2.72 41.09
CA ARG A 128 -6.98 2.59 42.21
C ARG A 128 -7.78 3.87 42.45
N TRP A 129 -7.12 5.02 42.33
CA TRP A 129 -7.79 6.32 42.48
C TRP A 129 -8.85 6.53 41.39
N TYR A 130 -8.48 6.39 40.11
CA TYR A 130 -9.42 6.53 38.98
C TYR A 130 -10.51 5.45 39.00
N ALA A 131 -10.19 4.20 39.35
CA ALA A 131 -11.18 3.13 39.44
C ALA A 131 -12.31 3.47 40.43
N SER A 132 -11.99 4.07 41.58
CA SER A 132 -13.01 4.48 42.54
C SER A 132 -13.89 5.63 42.02
N HIS A 133 -13.34 6.54 41.21
CA HIS A 133 -14.11 7.60 40.54
C HIS A 133 -15.04 7.03 39.46
N TRP A 134 -14.52 6.12 38.64
CA TRP A 134 -15.30 5.42 37.63
C TRP A 134 -16.44 4.59 38.22
N GLN A 135 -16.19 3.86 39.31
CA GLN A 135 -17.23 3.12 40.03
C GLN A 135 -18.27 4.08 40.65
N ALA A 136 -17.83 5.21 41.20
CA ALA A 136 -18.71 6.21 41.82
C ALA A 136 -19.71 6.81 40.82
N ILE A 137 -19.33 6.99 39.56
CA ILE A 137 -20.24 7.45 38.49
C ILE A 137 -21.45 6.52 38.38
N PHE A 138 -21.22 5.21 38.43
CA PHE A 138 -22.26 4.23 38.22
C PHE A 138 -23.04 3.88 39.49
N SER A 139 -22.54 4.23 40.67
CA SER A 139 -23.19 3.95 41.95
C SER A 139 -23.86 5.16 42.61
N LYS A 140 -23.46 6.40 42.27
CA LYS A 140 -24.01 7.63 42.88
C LYS A 140 -24.97 8.37 41.92
N PRO A 141 -25.89 9.19 42.46
CA PRO A 141 -26.66 10.14 41.67
C PRO A 141 -25.71 11.18 41.05
N VAL A 142 -25.99 11.56 39.79
CA VAL A 142 -25.24 12.58 39.04
C VAL A 142 -26.23 13.69 38.69
N THR A 143 -25.85 14.97 38.80
CA THR A 143 -26.67 16.08 38.28
C THR A 143 -26.10 16.61 36.96
N PRO A 144 -26.91 17.23 36.08
CA PRO A 144 -26.45 17.72 34.77
C PRO A 144 -25.29 18.71 34.85
N GLU A 145 -25.24 19.53 35.91
CA GLU A 145 -24.21 20.54 36.15
C GLU A 145 -22.86 19.92 36.53
N GLN A 146 -22.88 18.70 37.08
CA GLN A 146 -21.66 17.98 37.48
C GLN A 146 -21.00 17.27 36.31
N VAL A 147 -21.71 17.04 35.19
CA VAL A 147 -21.21 16.24 34.05
C VAL A 147 -19.87 16.76 33.51
N PRO A 148 -19.67 18.06 33.23
CA PRO A 148 -18.39 18.56 32.72
C PRO A 148 -17.25 18.36 33.72
N ALA A 149 -17.49 18.63 35.01
CA ALA A 149 -16.49 18.46 36.07
C ALA A 149 -16.12 16.98 36.27
N ILE A 150 -17.09 16.08 36.15
CA ILE A 150 -16.86 14.63 36.20
C ILE A 150 -15.99 14.22 35.01
N LEU A 151 -16.31 14.64 33.79
CA LEU A 151 -15.51 14.30 32.59
C LEU A 151 -14.07 14.78 32.70
N GLU A 152 -13.84 16.00 33.20
CA GLU A 152 -12.51 16.56 33.41
C GLU A 152 -11.72 15.78 34.48
N SER A 153 -12.41 15.30 35.52
CA SER A 153 -11.80 14.51 36.60
C SER A 153 -11.36 13.10 36.17
N LEU A 154 -11.92 12.57 35.07
CA LEU A 154 -11.73 11.19 34.62
C LEU A 154 -10.61 11.04 33.58
N GLN A 155 -9.51 11.79 33.70
CA GLN A 155 -8.35 11.67 32.80
C GLN A 155 -8.05 10.20 32.43
N GLY A 156 -7.82 9.93 31.13
CA GLY A 156 -7.50 8.58 30.63
C GLY A 156 -8.67 7.81 30.01
N THR A 157 -9.60 8.48 29.32
CA THR A 157 -10.54 7.75 28.45
C THR A 157 -9.77 7.12 27.28
N PRO A 158 -10.14 5.91 26.83
CA PRO A 158 -9.36 5.18 25.81
C PRO A 158 -9.33 5.87 24.44
N SER A 159 -10.35 6.66 24.11
CA SER A 159 -10.41 7.44 22.87
C SER A 159 -11.31 8.68 23.00
N PRO A 160 -11.17 9.67 22.10
CA PRO A 160 -12.09 10.81 22.04
C PRO A 160 -13.56 10.40 21.80
N LEU A 161 -13.80 9.29 21.09
CA LEU A 161 -15.14 8.74 20.91
C LEU A 161 -15.67 8.15 22.21
N ALA A 162 -14.83 7.39 22.95
CA ALA A 162 -15.19 6.86 24.26
C ALA A 162 -15.59 7.97 25.24
N SER A 163 -14.89 9.11 25.23
CA SER A 163 -15.24 10.28 26.04
C SER A 163 -16.60 10.87 25.68
N GLN A 164 -16.91 11.03 24.39
CA GLN A 164 -18.23 11.52 23.93
C GLN A 164 -19.36 10.54 24.26
N LEU A 165 -19.08 9.24 24.22
CA LEU A 165 -20.03 8.20 24.62
C LEU A 165 -20.25 8.19 26.14
N LEU A 166 -19.21 8.42 26.92
CA LEU A 166 -19.31 8.57 28.37
C LEU A 166 -20.12 9.81 28.76
N GLU A 167 -19.90 10.95 28.09
CA GLU A 167 -20.70 12.16 28.28
C GLU A 167 -22.19 11.88 28.05
N LEU A 168 -22.51 11.11 27.01
CA LEU A 168 -23.88 10.67 26.74
C LEU A 168 -24.46 9.85 27.90
N VAL A 169 -23.70 8.88 28.44
CA VAL A 169 -24.14 8.05 29.58
C VAL A 169 -24.36 8.90 30.83
N LEU A 170 -23.49 9.88 31.09
CA LEU A 170 -23.60 10.77 32.24
C LEU A 170 -24.86 11.63 32.18
N TYR A 171 -25.20 12.22 31.03
CA TYR A 171 -26.44 12.98 30.89
C TYR A 171 -27.69 12.10 31.00
N GLN A 172 -27.65 10.86 30.48
CA GLN A 172 -28.75 9.90 30.66
C GLN A 172 -28.99 9.60 32.14
N ARG A 173 -27.92 9.36 32.89
CA ARG A 173 -27.97 9.10 34.34
C ARG A 173 -28.40 10.33 35.14
N ALA A 174 -28.04 11.53 34.68
CA ALA A 174 -28.44 12.78 35.31
C ALA A 174 -29.90 13.17 35.06
N GLY A 175 -30.64 12.37 34.28
CA GLY A 175 -32.04 12.64 33.93
C GLY A 175 -32.23 13.68 32.82
N ASP A 176 -31.15 14.23 32.26
CA ASP A 176 -31.20 15.17 31.14
C ASP A 176 -31.26 14.43 29.80
N GLN A 177 -32.44 13.86 29.53
CA GLN A 177 -32.71 13.12 28.29
C GLN A 177 -32.60 14.01 27.05
N ALA A 178 -32.85 15.31 27.17
CA ALA A 178 -32.77 16.24 26.04
C ALA A 178 -31.33 16.37 25.53
N ARG A 179 -30.36 16.62 26.43
CA ARG A 179 -28.94 16.69 26.06
C ARG A 179 -28.39 15.34 25.61
N ALA A 180 -28.74 14.26 26.30
CA ALA A 180 -28.31 12.91 25.92
C ALA A 180 -28.76 12.55 24.49
N ASN A 181 -30.02 12.81 24.15
CA ASN A 181 -30.55 12.55 22.81
C ASN A 181 -29.92 13.44 21.75
N ALA A 182 -29.69 14.73 22.05
CA ALA A 182 -29.00 15.64 21.14
C ALA A 182 -27.57 15.17 20.83
N LEU A 183 -26.84 14.70 21.85
CA LEU A 183 -25.49 14.18 21.69
C LEU A 183 -25.49 12.88 20.87
N ARG A 184 -26.43 11.96 21.14
CA ARG A 184 -26.57 10.71 20.35
C ARG A 184 -26.85 11.00 18.89
N GLU A 185 -27.75 11.93 18.59
CA GLU A 185 -28.08 12.29 17.21
C GLU A 185 -26.91 12.97 16.50
N SER A 186 -26.14 13.82 17.21
CA SER A 186 -24.90 14.42 16.67
C SER A 186 -23.86 13.36 16.30
N LEU A 187 -23.65 12.38 17.17
CA LEU A 187 -22.74 11.25 16.93
C LEU A 187 -23.21 10.39 15.74
N ARG A 188 -24.50 10.04 15.69
CA ARG A 188 -25.14 9.28 14.61
C ARG A 188 -25.05 10.00 13.26
N SER A 189 -25.32 11.31 13.24
CA SER A 189 -25.26 12.13 12.03
C SER A 189 -23.84 12.21 11.46
N LYS A 190 -22.85 12.51 12.32
CA LYS A 190 -21.43 12.52 11.93
C LYS A 190 -20.97 11.15 11.41
N ALA A 191 -21.36 10.09 12.10
CA ALA A 191 -21.03 8.73 11.71
C ALA A 191 -21.68 8.32 10.37
N GLY A 192 -22.97 8.62 10.18
CA GLY A 192 -23.69 8.36 8.93
C GLY A 192 -23.07 9.13 7.76
N GLY A 193 -22.74 10.42 7.94
CA GLY A 193 -22.04 11.22 6.96
C GLY A 193 -20.69 10.61 6.57
N ALA A 194 -19.90 10.17 7.55
CA ALA A 194 -18.61 9.51 7.31
C ALA A 194 -18.77 8.19 6.51
N VAL A 195 -19.76 7.36 6.84
CA VAL A 195 -20.04 6.11 6.11
C VAL A 195 -20.52 6.39 4.67
N LEU A 196 -21.32 7.43 4.45
CA LEU A 196 -21.74 7.82 3.10
C LEU A 196 -20.56 8.33 2.26
N VAL A 197 -19.69 9.16 2.85
CA VAL A 197 -18.46 9.61 2.18
C VAL A 197 -17.58 8.42 1.84
N LEU A 198 -17.39 7.49 2.78
CA LEU A 198 -16.64 6.25 2.55
C LEU A 198 -17.25 5.41 1.42
N GLY A 199 -18.57 5.24 1.42
CA GLY A 199 -19.30 4.53 0.37
C GLY A 199 -19.21 5.21 -0.99
N ALA A 200 -19.28 6.54 -1.04
CA ALA A 200 -19.10 7.33 -2.26
C ALA A 200 -17.69 7.17 -2.81
N ILE A 201 -16.67 7.23 -1.95
CA ILE A 201 -15.27 7.02 -2.29
C ILE A 201 -15.06 5.61 -2.88
N ILE A 202 -15.57 4.56 -2.22
CA ILE A 202 -15.54 3.18 -2.72
C ILE A 202 -16.25 3.09 -4.09
N GLY A 203 -17.42 3.71 -4.22
CA GLY A 203 -18.20 3.73 -5.46
C GLY A 203 -17.45 4.40 -6.62
N THR A 204 -16.84 5.57 -6.38
CA THR A 204 -15.98 6.26 -7.35
C THR A 204 -14.84 5.38 -7.83
N VAL A 205 -14.30 4.55 -6.95
CA VAL A 205 -13.19 3.66 -7.27
C VAL A 205 -13.60 2.42 -8.04
N CYS A 206 -14.72 1.80 -7.68
CA CYS A 206 -15.31 0.77 -8.52
C CYS A 206 -15.60 1.33 -9.92
N PHE A 207 -16.09 2.57 -10.00
CA PHE A 207 -16.33 3.26 -11.27
C PHE A 207 -15.04 3.53 -12.05
N ALA A 208 -13.97 4.01 -11.39
CA ALA A 208 -12.67 4.21 -12.03
C ALA A 208 -12.09 2.89 -12.55
N GLY A 209 -12.06 1.84 -11.73
CA GLY A 209 -11.65 0.51 -12.17
C GLY A 209 -12.46 0.02 -13.38
N LEU A 210 -13.79 0.17 -13.32
CA LEU A 210 -14.69 -0.15 -14.43
C LEU A 210 -14.36 0.67 -15.69
N ALA A 211 -14.08 1.97 -15.56
CA ALA A 211 -13.65 2.82 -16.68
C ALA A 211 -12.35 2.31 -17.31
N GLY A 212 -11.37 1.90 -16.50
CA GLY A 212 -10.14 1.25 -16.98
C GLY A 212 -10.43 -0.04 -17.76
N PHE A 213 -11.30 -0.90 -17.24
CA PHE A 213 -11.74 -2.11 -17.95
C PHE A 213 -12.52 -1.79 -19.23
N VAL A 214 -13.38 -0.77 -19.22
CA VAL A 214 -14.11 -0.30 -20.41
C VAL A 214 -13.15 0.21 -21.46
N LEU A 215 -12.11 0.97 -21.09
CA LEU A 215 -11.09 1.43 -22.03
C LEU A 215 -10.33 0.25 -22.64
N ILE A 216 -9.96 -0.76 -21.84
CA ILE A 216 -9.37 -2.00 -22.34
C ILE A 216 -10.35 -2.77 -23.24
N ALA A 217 -11.64 -2.80 -22.89
CA ALA A 217 -12.65 -3.49 -23.67
C ALA A 217 -12.91 -2.77 -25.01
N VAL A 218 -13.03 -1.44 -25.01
CA VAL A 218 -13.10 -0.61 -26.22
C VAL A 218 -11.88 -0.84 -27.10
N TYR A 219 -10.70 -0.89 -26.47
CA TYR A 219 -9.46 -1.21 -27.15
C TYR A 219 -9.52 -2.60 -27.83
N LEU A 220 -10.00 -3.62 -27.12
CA LEU A 220 -10.15 -4.98 -27.65
C LEU A 220 -11.24 -5.11 -28.72
N MET A 221 -12.37 -4.41 -28.56
CA MET A 221 -13.52 -4.41 -29.47
C MET A 221 -13.25 -3.60 -30.74
N GLY A 222 -12.35 -2.62 -30.70
CA GLY A 222 -11.91 -1.82 -31.85
C GLY A 222 -11.21 -2.61 -32.96
N SER A 223 -11.17 -3.95 -32.86
CA SER A 223 -10.55 -4.87 -33.82
C SER A 223 -9.04 -4.73 -34.06
N PRO A 224 -8.18 -4.18 -33.16
CA PRO A 224 -6.75 -4.41 -33.31
C PRO A 224 -6.52 -5.91 -33.09
N LYS A 225 -6.03 -6.60 -34.13
CA LYS A 225 -5.51 -7.95 -33.95
C LYS A 225 -4.46 -7.89 -32.85
N LEU A 226 -4.53 -8.82 -31.89
CA LEU A 226 -3.44 -8.99 -30.93
C LEU A 226 -2.13 -8.95 -31.71
N PRO A 227 -1.16 -8.13 -31.30
CA PRO A 227 0.02 -7.93 -32.10
C PRO A 227 0.67 -9.30 -32.27
N ARG A 228 1.21 -9.58 -33.44
CA ARG A 228 1.90 -10.85 -33.68
C ARG A 228 3.20 -10.83 -32.91
N ARG A 229 3.69 -11.94 -32.36
CA ARG A 229 5.03 -11.98 -31.77
C ARG A 229 6.11 -11.57 -32.81
N PRO A 230 7.19 -10.86 -32.42
CA PRO A 230 8.16 -10.27 -33.34
C PRO A 230 8.77 -11.25 -34.35
N ALA A 231 9.02 -12.48 -33.91
CA ALA A 231 9.73 -13.49 -34.67
C ALA A 231 9.09 -14.88 -34.43
N PRO A 232 7.98 -15.17 -35.11
CA PRO A 232 7.17 -16.33 -34.79
C PRO A 232 7.82 -17.67 -35.11
N ASP A 233 8.81 -17.68 -36.00
CA ASP A 233 9.48 -18.91 -36.45
C ASP A 233 10.89 -19.02 -35.86
N GLU A 234 11.29 -18.06 -35.03
CA GLU A 234 12.61 -18.04 -34.37
C GLU A 234 12.53 -18.68 -32.98
N SER A 235 13.69 -19.13 -32.49
CA SER A 235 13.83 -19.60 -31.12
C SER A 235 13.40 -18.51 -30.14
N PRO A 236 12.73 -18.84 -29.02
CA PRO A 236 12.39 -17.86 -27.99
C PRO A 236 13.60 -17.14 -27.38
N PHE A 237 14.81 -17.68 -27.61
CA PHE A 237 16.07 -17.10 -27.21
C PHE A 237 16.74 -16.27 -28.31
N VAL A 238 16.02 -15.78 -29.32
CA VAL A 238 16.66 -14.96 -30.36
C VAL A 238 17.30 -13.68 -29.82
N TYR A 239 16.92 -13.27 -28.61
CA TYR A 239 17.48 -12.14 -27.86
C TYR A 239 18.62 -12.53 -26.91
N ASP A 240 19.26 -13.69 -27.13
CA ASP A 240 20.14 -14.39 -26.19
C ASP A 240 21.14 -13.53 -25.38
N PRO A 241 22.02 -12.69 -25.95
CA PRO A 241 22.98 -12.02 -25.09
C PRO A 241 22.31 -11.00 -24.17
N LEU A 242 21.11 -10.54 -24.49
CA LEU A 242 20.40 -9.52 -23.71
C LEU A 242 19.83 -10.08 -22.40
N LEU A 243 19.59 -11.40 -22.30
CA LEU A 243 19.17 -12.01 -21.04
C LEU A 243 20.20 -11.80 -19.92
N TRP A 244 21.49 -11.79 -20.27
CA TRP A 244 22.57 -11.50 -19.31
C TRP A 244 22.55 -10.06 -18.81
N ALA A 245 22.01 -9.10 -19.58
CA ALA A 245 21.83 -7.74 -19.10
C ALA A 245 20.89 -7.72 -17.89
N LEU A 246 19.79 -8.48 -17.96
CA LEU A 246 18.85 -8.62 -16.84
C LEU A 246 19.46 -9.42 -15.69
N VAL A 247 20.26 -10.46 -15.96
CA VAL A 247 20.98 -11.20 -14.92
C VAL A 247 21.92 -10.28 -14.15
N ILE A 248 22.75 -9.51 -14.85
CA ILE A 248 23.68 -8.54 -14.25
C ILE A 248 22.90 -7.52 -13.42
N PHE A 249 21.83 -6.95 -14.00
CA PHE A 249 20.96 -6.01 -13.32
C PHE A 249 20.40 -6.58 -12.00
N LEU A 250 19.84 -7.79 -12.03
CA LEU A 250 19.29 -8.45 -10.84
C LEU A 250 20.37 -8.83 -9.81
N LEU A 251 21.54 -9.29 -10.25
CA LEU A 251 22.64 -9.61 -9.34
C LEU A 251 23.12 -8.37 -8.60
N VAL A 252 23.28 -7.24 -9.29
CA VAL A 252 23.68 -5.99 -8.62
C VAL A 252 22.58 -5.53 -7.67
N LEU A 253 21.31 -5.58 -8.10
CA LEU A 253 20.17 -5.16 -7.28
C LEU A 253 20.00 -6.02 -6.01
N LEU A 254 20.09 -7.35 -6.14
CA LEU A 254 19.90 -8.28 -5.02
C LEU A 254 21.04 -8.17 -3.99
N ASN A 255 22.24 -7.83 -4.43
CA ASN A 255 23.39 -7.60 -3.56
C ASN A 255 23.51 -6.14 -3.11
N ALA A 256 22.63 -5.24 -3.58
CA ALA A 256 22.77 -3.82 -3.35
C ALA A 256 22.85 -3.43 -1.86
N PRO A 257 22.02 -3.98 -0.95
CA PRO A 257 22.13 -3.66 0.48
C PRO A 257 23.47 -4.08 1.09
N ALA A 258 23.96 -5.28 0.73
CA ALA A 258 25.23 -5.80 1.23
C ALA A 258 26.43 -4.98 0.71
N VAL A 259 26.41 -4.61 -0.57
CA VAL A 259 27.44 -3.76 -1.18
C VAL A 259 27.39 -2.36 -0.59
N ALA A 260 26.20 -1.77 -0.42
CA ALA A 260 26.03 -0.46 0.19
C ALA A 260 26.58 -0.47 1.62
N HIS A 261 26.25 -1.48 2.43
CA HIS A 261 26.76 -1.62 3.78
C HIS A 261 28.29 -1.70 3.82
N ALA A 262 28.90 -2.56 2.99
CA ALA A 262 30.36 -2.69 2.92
C ALA A 262 31.06 -1.37 2.48
N LEU A 263 30.46 -0.64 1.54
CA LEU A 263 30.98 0.65 1.10
C LEU A 263 30.79 1.73 2.16
N ASN A 264 29.66 1.74 2.88
CA ASN A 264 29.41 2.66 3.98
C ASN A 264 30.44 2.48 5.09
N ASP A 265 30.79 1.23 5.42
CA ASP A 265 31.80 0.92 6.43
C ASP A 265 33.20 1.38 5.99
N LEU A 266 33.51 1.22 4.69
CA LEU A 266 34.82 1.57 4.14
C LEU A 266 35.02 3.08 3.96
N PHE A 267 33.98 3.79 3.53
CA PHE A 267 34.06 5.21 3.15
C PHE A 267 33.40 6.16 4.14
N HIS A 268 32.75 5.63 5.19
CA HIS A 268 31.98 6.39 6.19
C HIS A 268 30.98 7.37 5.56
N ALA A 269 30.38 7.00 4.43
CA ALA A 269 29.43 7.81 3.67
C ALA A 269 28.34 6.92 3.05
N ASP A 270 27.13 7.45 2.85
CA ASP A 270 26.04 6.71 2.21
C ASP A 270 26.35 6.41 0.73
N ALA A 271 26.59 5.13 0.46
CA ALA A 271 26.92 4.57 -0.84
C ALA A 271 25.70 4.04 -1.59
N SER A 272 24.47 4.18 -1.07
CA SER A 272 23.25 3.65 -1.70
C SER A 272 23.08 4.15 -3.14
N ASN A 273 23.35 5.45 -3.36
CA ASN A 273 23.35 6.07 -4.69
C ASN A 273 24.42 5.48 -5.62
N VAL A 274 25.61 5.18 -5.09
CA VAL A 274 26.72 4.60 -5.88
C VAL A 274 26.34 3.20 -6.34
N VAL A 275 25.75 2.39 -5.47
CA VAL A 275 25.33 1.03 -5.79
C VAL A 275 24.22 1.02 -6.85
N TYR A 276 23.26 1.93 -6.75
CA TYR A 276 22.23 2.09 -7.76
C TYR A 276 22.82 2.49 -9.13
N LEU A 277 23.76 3.45 -9.15
CA LEU A 277 24.47 3.82 -10.38
C LEU A 277 25.27 2.65 -10.96
N LEU A 278 25.87 1.80 -10.12
CA LEU A 278 26.57 0.60 -10.60
C LEU A 278 25.60 -0.36 -11.29
N ALA A 279 24.38 -0.56 -10.76
CA ALA A 279 23.38 -1.41 -11.40
C ALA A 279 23.02 -0.90 -12.80
N LEU A 280 22.83 0.42 -12.94
CA LEU A 280 22.53 1.05 -14.22
C LEU A 280 23.74 1.00 -15.17
N LEU A 281 24.91 1.38 -14.69
CA LEU A 281 26.13 1.53 -15.49
C LEU A 281 26.63 0.17 -15.99
N LEU A 282 26.68 -0.86 -15.14
CA LEU A 282 27.09 -2.20 -15.56
C LEU A 282 26.14 -2.79 -16.61
N THR A 283 24.84 -2.55 -16.45
CA THR A 283 23.84 -2.95 -17.44
C THR A 283 24.07 -2.22 -18.76
N LEU A 284 24.24 -0.89 -18.73
CA LEU A 284 24.51 -0.09 -19.93
C LEU A 284 25.83 -0.44 -20.61
N MET A 285 26.91 -0.67 -19.86
CA MET A 285 28.21 -1.09 -20.38
C MET A 285 28.10 -2.45 -21.08
N TYR A 286 27.39 -3.39 -20.46
CA TYR A 286 27.15 -4.69 -21.07
C TYR A 286 26.37 -4.53 -22.39
N LEU A 287 25.32 -3.71 -22.41
CA LEU A 287 24.58 -3.43 -23.66
C LEU A 287 25.43 -2.74 -24.72
N ALA A 288 26.29 -1.80 -24.33
CA ALA A 288 27.22 -1.13 -25.23
C ALA A 288 28.22 -2.13 -25.84
N SER A 289 28.67 -3.12 -25.06
CA SER A 289 29.57 -4.18 -25.55
C SER A 289 28.93 -5.06 -26.63
N LEU A 290 27.59 -5.13 -26.67
CA LEU A 290 26.84 -5.89 -27.67
C LEU A 290 26.59 -5.10 -28.96
N ARG A 291 26.81 -3.77 -28.98
CA ARG A 291 26.52 -2.92 -30.16
C ARG A 291 27.36 -3.29 -31.38
N SER A 292 28.59 -3.75 -31.19
CA SER A 292 29.49 -4.18 -32.26
C SER A 292 29.19 -5.58 -32.78
N GLN A 293 28.33 -6.36 -32.09
CA GLN A 293 27.99 -7.72 -32.46
C GLN A 293 26.75 -7.76 -33.36
N PRO A 294 26.85 -8.23 -34.62
CA PRO A 294 25.71 -8.31 -35.52
C PRO A 294 24.54 -9.12 -34.93
N GLY A 295 23.37 -8.50 -34.84
CA GLY A 295 22.15 -9.14 -34.33
C GLY A 295 22.08 -9.33 -32.81
N ALA A 296 23.09 -8.91 -32.03
CA ALA A 296 23.11 -9.14 -30.58
C ALA A 296 22.04 -8.33 -29.81
N LEU A 297 21.71 -7.12 -30.27
CA LEU A 297 20.60 -6.33 -29.70
C LEU A 297 19.22 -6.85 -30.16
N GLY A 298 19.19 -7.93 -30.95
CA GLY A 298 17.98 -8.52 -31.51
C GLY A 298 17.14 -7.52 -32.30
N GLN A 299 15.83 -7.73 -32.29
CA GLN A 299 14.83 -6.84 -32.91
C GLN A 299 14.32 -5.73 -31.97
N ILE A 300 15.06 -5.37 -30.91
CA ILE A 300 14.65 -4.30 -29.99
C ILE A 300 14.65 -2.96 -30.73
N ARG A 301 13.51 -2.27 -30.68
CA ARG A 301 13.33 -0.96 -31.32
C ARG A 301 13.15 0.11 -30.27
N TRP A 302 14.08 1.08 -30.29
CA TRP A 302 14.07 2.24 -29.41
C TRP A 302 12.95 3.24 -29.76
N PHE A 303 12.74 3.46 -31.06
CA PHE A 303 11.82 4.44 -31.62
C PHE A 303 11.21 3.91 -32.92
N THR A 304 9.91 4.10 -33.14
CA THR A 304 9.24 3.69 -34.40
C THR A 304 8.18 4.68 -34.85
N GLY A 305 8.24 5.09 -36.12
CA GLY A 305 7.22 5.97 -36.71
C GLY A 305 7.40 7.43 -36.30
N SER A 306 6.31 8.19 -36.16
CA SER A 306 6.38 9.61 -35.82
C SER A 306 6.35 9.85 -34.30
N TRP A 307 6.96 10.95 -33.87
CA TRP A 307 6.93 11.41 -32.48
C TRP A 307 5.49 11.50 -31.94
N TRP A 308 4.57 12.10 -32.69
CA TRP A 308 3.17 12.28 -32.28
C TRP A 308 2.41 10.97 -32.08
N LYS A 309 2.72 9.92 -32.87
CA LYS A 309 2.13 8.60 -32.66
C LYS A 309 2.63 7.96 -31.36
N GLN A 310 3.90 8.19 -31.02
CA GLN A 310 4.51 7.66 -29.80
C GLN A 310 4.02 8.40 -28.55
N LEU A 311 3.93 9.73 -28.62
CA LEU A 311 3.33 10.55 -27.57
C LEU A 311 1.86 10.18 -27.38
N GLY A 312 1.09 10.03 -28.47
CA GLY A 312 -0.30 9.58 -28.41
C GLY A 312 -0.45 8.20 -27.74
N ALA A 313 0.43 7.25 -28.07
CA ALA A 313 0.45 5.94 -27.41
C ALA A 313 0.81 6.03 -25.92
N ALA A 314 1.74 6.91 -25.55
CA ALA A 314 2.10 7.17 -24.16
C ALA A 314 0.89 7.74 -23.37
N LEU A 315 0.23 8.76 -23.92
CA LEU A 315 -0.94 9.39 -23.31
C LEU A 315 -2.10 8.39 -23.16
N TRP A 316 -2.38 7.60 -24.19
CA TRP A 316 -3.41 6.56 -24.12
C TRP A 316 -3.08 5.47 -23.09
N GLY A 317 -1.83 4.99 -23.07
CA GLY A 317 -1.37 4.02 -22.08
C GLY A 317 -1.52 4.55 -20.65
N TYR A 318 -1.12 5.81 -20.41
CA TYR A 318 -1.27 6.44 -19.11
C TYR A 318 -2.75 6.67 -18.74
N ALA A 319 -3.59 7.08 -19.70
CA ALA A 319 -5.03 7.25 -19.48
C ALA A 319 -5.73 5.93 -19.10
N VAL A 320 -5.30 4.80 -19.65
CA VAL A 320 -5.78 3.47 -19.21
C VAL A 320 -5.30 3.14 -17.81
N TYR A 321 -4.08 3.55 -17.44
CA TYR A 321 -3.48 3.28 -16.12
C TYR A 321 -4.11 4.07 -14.97
N VAL A 322 -4.42 5.36 -15.18
CA VAL A 322 -4.91 6.28 -14.13
C VAL A 322 -6.12 5.74 -13.35
N PRO A 323 -7.17 5.18 -13.97
CA PRO A 323 -8.31 4.66 -13.23
C PRO A 323 -7.95 3.45 -12.35
N PHE A 324 -7.03 2.58 -12.78
CA PHE A 324 -6.51 1.49 -11.94
C PHE A 324 -5.66 2.03 -10.79
N LEU A 325 -4.81 3.02 -11.04
CA LEU A 325 -4.01 3.66 -10.01
C LEU A 325 -4.90 4.29 -8.94
N GLY A 326 -5.92 5.05 -9.32
CA GLY A 326 -6.87 5.66 -8.39
C GLY A 326 -7.64 4.62 -7.57
N MET A 327 -8.07 3.53 -8.21
CA MET A 327 -8.71 2.40 -7.53
C MET A 327 -7.78 1.75 -6.50
N LEU A 328 -6.56 1.41 -6.90
CA LEU A 328 -5.59 0.73 -6.05
C LEU A 328 -5.13 1.61 -4.91
N LEU A 329 -4.89 2.91 -5.16
CA LEU A 329 -4.56 3.87 -4.10
C LEU A 329 -5.66 3.93 -3.05
N LEU A 330 -6.94 3.95 -3.47
CA LEU A 330 -8.01 3.93 -2.49
C LEU A 330 -8.06 2.61 -1.72
N ILE A 331 -7.97 1.46 -2.40
CA ILE A 331 -7.97 0.17 -1.72
C ILE A 331 -6.87 0.16 -0.66
N THR A 332 -5.68 0.66 -0.99
CA THR A 332 -4.60 0.86 -0.04
C THR A 332 -5.02 1.77 1.11
N LEU A 333 -5.64 2.93 0.87
CA LEU A 333 -6.14 3.82 1.95
C LEU A 333 -7.20 3.16 2.84
N LEU A 334 -8.05 2.30 2.29
CA LEU A 334 -9.11 1.59 3.02
C LEU A 334 -8.56 0.44 3.87
N VAL A 335 -7.54 -0.26 3.35
CA VAL A 335 -6.93 -1.43 4.00
C VAL A 335 -5.77 -1.01 4.91
N ALA A 336 -5.17 0.17 4.69
CA ALA A 336 -4.02 0.65 5.43
C ALA A 336 -4.19 0.64 6.97
N PRO A 337 -5.35 0.99 7.55
CA PRO A 337 -5.55 0.89 8.99
C PRO A 337 -5.48 -0.54 9.56
N ALA A 338 -5.64 -1.56 8.70
CA ALA A 338 -5.63 -2.97 9.07
C ALA A 338 -4.29 -3.67 8.80
N LEU A 339 -3.30 -2.95 8.25
CA LEU A 339 -1.98 -3.48 7.92
C LEU A 339 -0.89 -2.74 8.72
N PRO A 340 0.23 -3.42 9.05
CA PRO A 340 1.43 -2.79 9.55
C PRO A 340 1.82 -1.51 8.79
N SER A 341 2.26 -0.46 9.50
CA SER A 341 2.72 0.79 8.88
C SER A 341 3.91 0.57 7.94
N GLU A 342 4.81 -0.38 8.26
CA GLU A 342 5.91 -0.72 7.34
C GLU A 342 5.39 -1.34 6.03
N GLN A 343 4.21 -1.99 6.05
CA GLN A 343 3.62 -2.65 4.88
C GLN A 343 2.75 -1.73 4.00
N THR A 344 2.38 -0.55 4.52
CA THR A 344 1.44 0.37 3.87
C THR A 344 2.06 1.68 3.45
N ASN A 345 3.24 2.01 4.00
CA ASN A 345 3.79 3.35 3.89
C ASN A 345 5.24 3.37 3.37
N PRO A 346 5.44 3.21 2.04
CA PRO A 346 6.77 3.41 1.43
C PRO A 346 7.24 4.88 1.49
N ILE A 347 6.38 5.80 1.95
CA ILE A 347 6.58 7.25 1.93
C ILE A 347 7.18 7.75 3.26
N SER A 348 6.77 7.19 4.40
CA SER A 348 7.11 7.75 5.72
C SER A 348 8.59 7.65 6.09
N GLU A 349 9.30 6.60 5.68
CA GLU A 349 10.73 6.46 5.98
C GLU A 349 11.60 7.48 5.22
N ARG A 350 11.22 7.86 3.99
CA ARG A 350 12.00 8.79 3.16
C ARG A 350 11.64 10.26 3.35
N VAL A 351 10.43 10.55 3.85
CA VAL A 351 9.95 11.90 4.18
C VAL A 351 10.55 12.43 5.48
N GLY A 352 11.06 11.55 6.36
CA GLY A 352 11.65 11.95 7.64
C GLY A 352 13.11 12.44 7.59
N GLU A 353 13.80 12.28 6.46
CA GLU A 353 15.20 12.69 6.31
C GLU A 353 15.31 14.04 5.60
N SER A 354 15.95 15.03 6.24
CA SER A 354 16.16 16.35 5.65
C SER A 354 17.14 16.27 4.46
N GLN A 355 16.61 16.15 3.25
CA GLN A 355 17.42 16.16 2.01
C GLN A 355 17.59 17.58 1.48
N THR A 356 18.78 17.90 1.00
CA THR A 356 19.09 19.14 0.27
C THR A 356 18.40 19.16 -1.10
N THR A 357 18.17 20.36 -1.67
CA THR A 357 17.61 20.51 -3.03
C THR A 357 18.41 19.75 -4.08
N LEU A 358 19.74 19.67 -3.92
CA LEU A 358 20.61 18.93 -4.84
C LEU A 358 20.37 17.42 -4.75
N GLN A 359 20.19 16.88 -3.54
CA GLN A 359 19.84 15.47 -3.35
C GLN A 359 18.46 15.15 -3.94
N TRP A 360 17.48 16.03 -3.77
CA TRP A 360 16.16 15.88 -4.40
C TRP A 360 16.22 15.89 -5.93
N LEU A 361 16.96 16.85 -6.52
CA LEU A 361 17.17 16.91 -7.97
C LEU A 361 17.84 15.63 -8.47
N TRP A 362 18.82 15.12 -7.72
CA TRP A 362 19.51 13.89 -8.05
C TRP A 362 18.59 12.67 -8.00
N THR A 363 17.78 12.53 -6.94
CA THR A 363 16.74 11.49 -6.81
C THR A 363 15.74 11.56 -7.96
N PHE A 364 15.31 12.77 -8.34
CA PHE A 364 14.40 12.97 -9.48
C PHE A 364 15.02 12.49 -10.79
N VAL A 365 16.28 12.87 -11.08
CA VAL A 365 16.98 12.41 -12.30
C VAL A 365 17.12 10.90 -12.32
N GLN A 366 17.47 10.28 -11.18
CA GLN A 366 17.56 8.82 -11.08
C GLN A 366 16.21 8.15 -11.36
N ALA A 367 15.15 8.55 -10.66
CA ALA A 367 13.86 7.89 -10.69
C ALA A 367 13.06 8.18 -11.98
N ALA A 368 13.13 9.41 -12.51
CA ALA A 368 12.33 9.87 -13.64
C ALA A 368 13.06 9.79 -14.98
N VAL A 369 14.39 9.64 -15.01
CA VAL A 369 15.16 9.61 -16.26
C VAL A 369 15.98 8.33 -16.38
N LEU A 370 16.88 8.07 -15.44
CA LEU A 370 17.83 6.96 -15.57
C LEU A 370 17.15 5.59 -15.41
N ALA A 371 16.28 5.42 -14.39
CA ALA A 371 15.55 4.18 -14.15
C ALA A 371 14.68 3.80 -15.37
N PRO A 372 13.79 4.68 -15.88
CA PRO A 372 12.93 4.34 -17.00
C PRO A 372 13.71 3.91 -18.25
N ILE A 373 14.89 4.48 -18.51
CA ILE A 373 15.69 4.09 -19.69
C ILE A 373 16.17 2.64 -19.55
N VAL A 374 16.79 2.29 -18.42
CA VAL A 374 17.39 0.97 -18.20
C VAL A 374 16.31 -0.08 -17.97
N GLU A 375 15.33 0.23 -17.11
CA GLU A 375 14.27 -0.69 -16.72
C GLU A 375 13.35 -1.01 -17.91
N GLU A 376 12.93 -0.03 -18.71
CA GLU A 376 12.13 -0.34 -19.91
C GLU A 376 12.93 -1.17 -20.92
N PHE A 377 14.24 -0.94 -21.03
CA PHE A 377 15.07 -1.78 -21.88
C PHE A 377 15.07 -3.24 -21.40
N VAL A 378 15.45 -3.52 -20.15
CA VAL A 378 15.59 -4.90 -19.65
C VAL A 378 14.24 -5.59 -19.46
N PHE A 379 13.19 -4.87 -19.06
CA PHE A 379 11.87 -5.47 -18.87
C PHE A 379 11.07 -5.56 -20.17
N ARG A 380 10.93 -4.48 -20.95
CA ARG A 380 10.07 -4.47 -22.15
C ARG A 380 10.84 -4.92 -23.39
N GLY A 381 12.07 -4.45 -23.52
CA GLY A 381 12.95 -4.82 -24.62
C GLY A 381 13.38 -6.28 -24.57
N VAL A 382 13.67 -6.82 -23.37
CA VAL A 382 14.23 -8.17 -23.21
C VAL A 382 13.23 -9.15 -22.59
N LEU A 383 12.92 -9.00 -21.29
CA LEU A 383 12.15 -10.01 -20.54
C LEU A 383 10.78 -10.29 -21.16
N PHE A 384 10.00 -9.24 -21.41
CA PHE A 384 8.68 -9.34 -22.02
C PHE A 384 8.76 -9.99 -23.40
N GLN A 385 9.72 -9.61 -24.24
CA GLN A 385 9.89 -10.21 -25.56
C GLN A 385 10.18 -11.71 -25.47
N VAL A 386 11.11 -12.13 -24.61
CA VAL A 386 11.45 -13.54 -24.42
C VAL A 386 10.25 -14.33 -23.90
N LEU A 387 9.54 -13.80 -22.89
CA LEU A 387 8.30 -14.39 -22.38
C LEU A 387 7.27 -14.53 -23.50
N TRP A 388 7.08 -13.50 -24.32
CA TRP A 388 6.10 -13.51 -25.40
C TRP A 388 6.46 -14.48 -26.52
N GLN A 389 7.74 -14.57 -26.89
CA GLN A 389 8.18 -15.56 -27.86
C GLN A 389 7.96 -16.99 -27.36
N ARG A 390 8.22 -17.24 -26.07
CA ARG A 390 8.02 -18.56 -25.45
C ARG A 390 6.57 -18.98 -25.35
N THR A 391 5.71 -18.10 -24.83
CA THR A 391 4.32 -18.46 -24.53
C THR A 391 3.39 -18.32 -25.73
N GLY A 392 3.74 -17.45 -26.70
CA GLY A 392 2.83 -17.01 -27.76
C GLY A 392 1.63 -16.19 -27.25
N ARG A 393 1.55 -15.88 -25.95
CA ARG A 393 0.39 -15.28 -25.29
C ARG A 393 0.73 -13.89 -24.75
N VAL A 394 0.41 -12.85 -25.51
CA VAL A 394 0.79 -11.45 -25.20
C VAL A 394 0.34 -10.98 -23.82
N TRP A 395 -0.91 -11.28 -23.42
CA TRP A 395 -1.47 -10.86 -22.13
C TRP A 395 -0.80 -11.56 -20.95
N LEU A 396 -0.58 -12.87 -21.06
CA LEU A 396 0.11 -13.65 -20.04
C LEU A 396 1.55 -13.13 -19.87
N SER A 397 2.26 -12.92 -20.98
CA SER A 397 3.63 -12.40 -20.94
C SER A 397 3.70 -10.98 -20.40
N ALA A 398 2.71 -10.12 -20.71
CA ALA A 398 2.63 -8.77 -20.18
C ALA A 398 2.41 -8.76 -18.67
N PHE A 399 1.46 -9.59 -18.18
CA PHE A 399 1.19 -9.72 -16.76
C PHE A 399 2.39 -10.27 -15.99
N VAL A 400 3.00 -11.37 -16.47
CA VAL A 400 4.18 -11.96 -15.82
C VAL A 400 5.34 -10.98 -15.83
N SER A 401 5.60 -10.28 -16.93
CA SER A 401 6.63 -9.25 -16.98
C SER A 401 6.36 -8.11 -16.01
N GLY A 402 5.10 -7.67 -15.89
CA GLY A 402 4.70 -6.61 -14.96
C GLY A 402 4.82 -7.03 -13.50
N TYR A 403 4.47 -8.27 -13.18
CA TYR A 403 4.63 -8.82 -11.83
C TYR A 403 6.11 -8.95 -11.45
N LEU A 404 6.95 -9.53 -12.33
CA LEU A 404 8.39 -9.63 -12.09
C LEU A 404 9.05 -8.25 -11.96
N PHE A 405 8.55 -7.25 -12.70
CA PHE A 405 8.93 -5.86 -12.52
C PHE A 405 8.54 -5.33 -11.12
N ALA A 406 7.33 -5.62 -10.63
CA ALA A 406 6.92 -5.19 -9.30
C ALA A 406 7.73 -5.82 -8.17
N VAL A 407 8.07 -7.11 -8.28
CA VAL A 407 8.76 -7.87 -7.22
C VAL A 407 10.18 -7.35 -6.94
N ILE A 408 10.84 -6.71 -7.91
CA ILE A 408 12.17 -6.10 -7.71
C ILE A 408 12.13 -4.76 -6.97
N HIS A 409 10.95 -4.20 -6.75
CA HIS A 409 10.80 -2.93 -6.02
C HIS A 409 10.59 -3.21 -4.53
N PRO A 410 11.17 -2.39 -3.63
CA PRO A 410 11.07 -2.55 -2.18
C PRO A 410 9.73 -2.05 -1.63
N GLN A 411 8.62 -2.32 -2.31
CA GLN A 411 7.29 -1.89 -1.90
C GLN A 411 6.47 -3.14 -1.57
N PHE A 412 5.92 -3.22 -0.35
CA PHE A 412 5.08 -4.33 0.11
C PHE A 412 3.75 -4.42 -0.66
N LEU A 413 2.74 -5.10 -0.11
CA LEU A 413 1.43 -5.32 -0.75
C LEU A 413 0.80 -4.03 -1.33
N GLY A 414 0.99 -2.88 -0.69
CA GLY A 414 0.47 -1.59 -1.16
C GLY A 414 1.07 -1.11 -2.49
N GLY A 415 2.30 -1.53 -2.83
CA GLY A 415 3.01 -1.12 -4.07
C GLY A 415 3.08 -2.21 -5.14
N ILE A 416 3.09 -3.50 -4.77
CA ILE A 416 3.17 -4.61 -5.74
C ILE A 416 2.04 -4.54 -6.77
N PHE A 417 0.80 -4.28 -6.35
CA PHE A 417 -0.34 -4.22 -7.27
C PHE A 417 -0.26 -3.03 -8.24
N PRO A 418 -0.10 -1.77 -7.78
CA PRO A 418 0.09 -0.62 -8.69
C PRO A 418 1.24 -0.82 -9.68
N ILE A 419 2.40 -1.29 -9.20
CA ILE A 419 3.57 -1.50 -10.05
C ILE A 419 3.33 -2.65 -11.04
N THR A 420 2.60 -3.71 -10.65
CA THR A 420 2.25 -4.81 -11.57
C THR A 420 1.34 -4.32 -12.70
N VAL A 421 0.36 -3.46 -12.39
CA VAL A 421 -0.56 -2.91 -13.40
C VAL A 421 0.18 -1.96 -14.34
N LEU A 422 0.98 -1.02 -13.81
CA LEU A 422 1.86 -0.17 -14.62
C LEU A 422 2.77 -1.03 -15.50
N GLY A 423 3.40 -2.02 -14.86
CA GLY A 423 4.12 -3.16 -15.39
C GLY A 423 3.54 -3.70 -16.70
N THR A 424 2.31 -4.17 -16.57
CA THR A 424 1.51 -4.82 -17.60
C THR A 424 1.13 -3.86 -18.72
N ILE A 425 0.69 -2.64 -18.38
CA ILE A 425 0.29 -1.63 -19.36
C ILE A 425 1.48 -1.23 -20.24
N LEU A 426 2.65 -0.99 -19.66
CA LEU A 426 3.88 -0.69 -20.40
C LEU A 426 4.24 -1.83 -21.37
N ALA A 427 4.12 -3.09 -20.94
CA ALA A 427 4.35 -4.25 -21.81
C ALA A 427 3.34 -4.33 -22.97
N LEU A 428 2.06 -4.00 -22.74
CA LEU A 428 1.04 -3.93 -23.78
C LEU A 428 1.29 -2.75 -24.73
N VAL A 429 1.65 -1.58 -24.23
CA VAL A 429 2.04 -0.43 -25.06
C VAL A 429 3.22 -0.81 -25.95
N TYR A 430 4.23 -1.50 -25.40
CA TYR A 430 5.35 -2.00 -26.17
C TYR A 430 4.91 -3.01 -27.25
N ALA A 431 4.03 -3.95 -26.92
CA ALA A 431 3.55 -4.97 -27.85
C ALA A 431 2.92 -4.37 -29.11
N HIS A 432 2.19 -3.25 -28.96
CA HIS A 432 1.49 -2.56 -30.03
C HIS A 432 2.36 -1.55 -30.78
N THR A 433 3.17 -0.78 -30.06
CA THR A 433 3.98 0.28 -30.68
C THR A 433 5.27 -0.25 -31.28
N ARG A 434 5.80 -1.33 -30.71
CA ARG A 434 7.18 -1.79 -30.96
C ARG A 434 8.20 -0.68 -30.73
N SER A 435 7.95 0.17 -29.75
CA SER A 435 8.83 1.25 -29.35
C SER A 435 8.97 1.28 -27.84
N LEU A 436 10.21 1.42 -27.36
CA LEU A 436 10.49 1.65 -25.94
C LEU A 436 10.13 3.07 -25.51
N LEU A 437 10.21 4.06 -26.41
CA LEU A 437 10.00 5.47 -26.04
C LEU A 437 8.63 5.74 -25.37
N PRO A 438 7.47 5.27 -25.89
CA PRO A 438 6.20 5.45 -25.18
C PRO A 438 6.20 4.86 -23.77
N CYS A 439 6.87 3.72 -23.59
CA CYS A 439 6.99 3.07 -22.30
C CYS A 439 7.85 3.91 -21.34
N MET A 440 8.99 4.40 -21.84
CA MET A 440 9.88 5.30 -21.09
C MET A 440 9.16 6.59 -20.69
N LEU A 441 8.34 7.18 -21.56
CA LEU A 441 7.57 8.40 -21.27
C LEU A 441 6.51 8.17 -20.17
N ILE A 442 5.74 7.08 -20.27
CA ILE A 442 4.74 6.71 -19.24
C ILE A 442 5.44 6.50 -17.89
N HIS A 443 6.52 5.72 -17.88
CA HIS A 443 7.24 5.37 -16.67
C HIS A 443 7.95 6.59 -16.05
N ALA A 444 8.65 7.39 -16.86
CA ALA A 444 9.26 8.65 -16.43
C ALA A 444 8.24 9.62 -15.84
N PHE A 445 7.09 9.77 -16.48
CA PHE A 445 6.02 10.63 -15.98
C PHE A 445 5.47 10.13 -14.65
N ASN A 446 5.19 8.83 -14.52
CA ASN A 446 4.72 8.23 -13.27
C ASN A 446 5.72 8.43 -12.12
N ASN A 447 6.99 8.09 -12.35
CA ASN A 447 8.02 8.20 -11.31
C ASN A 447 8.34 9.66 -10.97
N GLY A 448 8.38 10.54 -11.98
CA GLY A 448 8.55 11.97 -11.78
C GLY A 448 7.42 12.57 -10.94
N LEU A 449 6.16 12.24 -11.25
CA LEU A 449 5.01 12.71 -10.49
C LEU A 449 5.07 12.22 -9.03
N ILE A 450 5.36 10.93 -8.80
CA ILE A 450 5.49 10.39 -7.45
C ILE A 450 6.64 11.08 -6.70
N THR A 451 7.80 11.26 -7.34
CA THR A 451 8.96 11.89 -6.70
C THR A 451 8.69 13.36 -6.36
N LEU A 452 7.99 14.10 -7.22
CA LEU A 452 7.58 15.48 -6.96
C LEU A 452 6.55 15.56 -5.82
N LEU A 453 5.61 14.62 -5.76
CA LEU A 453 4.66 14.54 -4.64
C LEU A 453 5.39 14.28 -3.33
N LEU A 454 6.36 13.35 -3.32
CA LEU A 454 7.20 13.07 -2.15
C LEU A 454 7.98 14.32 -1.70
N TRP A 455 8.60 15.03 -2.64
CA TRP A 455 9.27 16.30 -2.35
C TRP A 455 8.31 17.35 -1.77
N SER A 456 7.09 17.47 -2.27
CA SER A 456 6.12 18.44 -1.75
C SER A 456 5.61 18.15 -0.33
N VAL A 457 5.70 16.89 0.11
CA VAL A 457 5.23 16.44 1.43
C VAL A 457 6.35 16.41 2.45
N GLY A 458 7.61 16.18 2.03
CA GLY A 458 8.77 16.07 2.93
C GLY A 458 9.87 17.12 2.75
N GLY A 459 9.75 18.02 1.78
CA GLY A 459 10.76 19.03 1.43
C GLY A 459 10.49 20.43 1.94
#